data_AF-A0A553PQX1-F1
#
_entry.id   AF-A0A553PQX1-F1
#
_cell.length_a   1.000
_cell.length_b   1.000
_cell.length_c   1.000
_cell.angle_alpha   90.00
_cell.angle_beta   90.00
_cell.angle_gamma   90.00
#
_symmetry.space_group_name_H-M   'P 1'
#
loop_
_entity.id
_entity.type
_entity.pdbx_description
1 polymer ?
#
loop_
_entity_poly.entity_id
_entity_poly.type
_entity_poly.pdbx_seq_one_letter_code
_entity_poly.pdbx_strand_id
1 'polypeptide(L)'
;MAASTGFFATLKLLWEIRQVRIDTKIIPDVVTIFLEVDGIPVYLNPGVISKKFVAAFGVNLVFNVAWVFTWNYELFIWAEVLLILLAVTNCIVTALISRNLAKHNHRLQKVNPKIYWSYVIMGQFGHQLYATWSIIAAIFQLIVPAHYWWGIDMEILSIATIATLLVVLCLWFMADISIWYTYQPYSIIPYLGILWGFSGVLDRTASQLIRNQAVVTFIGFILALNTGFLLIKIALLVNREKKRLFRSNQIYY
;
A
#
# COMPACT_ATOMS: atom_id res chain seq x y z
N MET A 1 -8.47 -4.78 -30.22
CA MET A 1 -9.57 -5.04 -29.28
C MET A 1 -9.35 -6.23 -28.32
N ALA A 2 -8.45 -7.18 -28.62
CA ALA A 2 -8.19 -8.36 -27.75
C ALA A 2 -7.04 -8.20 -26.71
N ALA A 3 -6.28 -7.11 -26.76
CA ALA A 3 -5.16 -6.88 -25.82
C ALA A 3 -5.60 -6.18 -24.52
N SER A 4 -6.71 -5.43 -24.54
CA SER A 4 -7.27 -4.79 -23.35
C SER A 4 -7.88 -5.81 -22.39
N THR A 5 -8.52 -6.86 -22.90
CA THR A 5 -9.18 -7.89 -22.08
C THR A 5 -8.21 -8.67 -21.19
N GLY A 6 -6.97 -8.90 -21.62
CA GLY A 6 -5.95 -9.59 -20.82
C GLY A 6 -5.43 -8.76 -19.64
N PHE A 7 -5.14 -7.47 -19.86
CA PHE A 7 -4.72 -6.55 -18.80
C PHE A 7 -5.83 -6.35 -17.76
N PHE A 8 -7.07 -6.12 -18.22
CA PHE A 8 -8.24 -6.00 -17.34
C PHE A 8 -8.56 -7.31 -16.60
N ALA A 9 -8.37 -8.49 -17.18
CA ALA A 9 -8.54 -9.77 -16.48
C ALA A 9 -7.48 -10.01 -15.40
N THR A 10 -6.25 -9.51 -15.61
CA THR A 10 -5.18 -9.54 -14.59
C THR A 10 -5.52 -8.61 -13.43
N LEU A 11 -5.96 -7.38 -13.76
CA LEU A 11 -6.49 -6.41 -12.80
C LEU A 11 -7.71 -6.96 -12.06
N LYS A 12 -8.58 -7.73 -12.72
CA LYS A 12 -9.76 -8.37 -12.12
C LYS A 12 -9.35 -9.48 -11.15
N LEU A 13 -8.38 -10.32 -11.49
CA LEU A 13 -7.85 -11.35 -10.57
C LEU A 13 -7.12 -10.71 -9.38
N LEU A 14 -6.40 -9.61 -9.61
CA LEU A 14 -5.79 -8.77 -8.57
C LEU A 14 -6.84 -8.05 -7.71
N TRP A 15 -7.98 -7.68 -8.31
CA TRP A 15 -9.13 -7.07 -7.64
C TRP A 15 -9.90 -8.08 -6.78
N GLU A 16 -10.06 -9.32 -7.26
CA GLU A 16 -10.65 -10.44 -6.51
C GLU A 16 -9.77 -10.81 -5.30
N ILE A 17 -8.44 -10.85 -5.49
CA ILE A 17 -7.47 -11.07 -4.39
C ILE A 17 -7.42 -9.87 -3.43
N ARG A 18 -7.66 -8.64 -3.91
CA ARG A 18 -7.83 -7.44 -3.06
C ARG A 18 -9.08 -7.56 -2.20
N GLN A 19 -10.21 -8.03 -2.74
CA GLN A 19 -11.45 -8.15 -1.97
C GLN A 19 -11.33 -9.18 -0.85
N VAL A 20 -10.76 -10.36 -1.14
CA VAL A 20 -10.45 -11.37 -0.12
C VAL A 20 -9.55 -10.78 0.99
N ARG A 21 -8.70 -9.80 0.69
CA ARG A 21 -7.83 -9.11 1.66
C ARG A 21 -8.49 -7.97 2.44
N ILE A 22 -9.50 -7.28 1.89
CA ILE A 22 -10.34 -6.35 2.65
C ILE A 22 -11.14 -7.15 3.69
N ASP A 23 -11.65 -8.31 3.29
CA ASP A 23 -12.33 -9.24 4.20
C ASP A 23 -11.36 -9.81 5.27
N THR A 24 -10.10 -10.08 4.90
CA THR A 24 -9.04 -10.49 5.85
C THR A 24 -8.59 -9.37 6.80
N LYS A 25 -8.86 -8.09 6.50
CA LYS A 25 -8.56 -6.95 7.38
C LYS A 25 -9.68 -6.65 8.37
N ILE A 26 -10.92 -6.86 7.96
CA ILE A 26 -12.08 -6.74 8.86
C ILE A 26 -11.95 -7.77 9.98
N ILE A 27 -11.45 -8.97 9.70
CA ILE A 27 -11.34 -10.04 10.70
C ILE A 27 -10.49 -9.63 11.93
N PRO A 28 -9.24 -9.16 11.85
CA PRO A 28 -8.46 -8.74 13.01
C PRO A 28 -8.95 -7.43 13.65
N ASP A 29 -9.45 -6.48 12.88
CA ASP A 29 -10.03 -5.24 13.43
C ASP A 29 -11.34 -5.54 14.19
N VAL A 30 -12.13 -6.53 13.75
CA VAL A 30 -13.30 -7.05 14.46
C VAL A 30 -12.91 -7.97 15.62
N VAL A 31 -11.88 -8.81 15.46
CA VAL A 31 -11.36 -9.67 16.54
C VAL A 31 -10.79 -8.82 17.68
N THR A 32 -10.18 -7.66 17.39
CA THR A 32 -9.76 -6.70 18.44
C THR A 32 -10.91 -5.98 19.14
N ILE A 33 -12.13 -5.98 18.58
CA ILE A 33 -13.36 -5.55 19.29
C ILE A 33 -13.71 -6.58 20.37
N PHE A 34 -13.48 -7.87 20.12
CA PHE A 34 -13.82 -8.98 21.02
C PHE A 34 -12.69 -9.43 21.94
N LEU A 35 -11.47 -8.93 21.74
CA LEU A 35 -10.34 -9.22 22.62
C LEU A 35 -10.37 -8.30 23.84
N GLU A 36 -10.31 -8.90 25.03
CA GLU A 36 -10.14 -8.19 26.30
C GLU A 36 -8.75 -8.51 26.87
N VAL A 37 -8.08 -7.47 27.39
CA VAL A 37 -6.84 -7.61 28.18
C VAL A 37 -7.10 -6.95 29.52
N ASP A 38 -6.95 -7.73 30.60
CA ASP A 38 -7.19 -7.30 31.97
C ASP A 38 -8.63 -6.77 32.22
N GLY A 39 -9.63 -7.37 31.57
CA GLY A 39 -11.05 -6.99 31.72
C GLY A 39 -11.43 -5.67 31.03
N ILE A 40 -10.52 -5.09 30.24
CA ILE A 40 -10.77 -3.93 29.40
C ILE A 40 -10.70 -4.38 27.94
N PRO A 41 -11.71 -4.08 27.12
CA PRO A 41 -11.64 -4.37 25.70
C PRO A 41 -10.42 -3.70 25.06
N VAL A 42 -9.69 -4.43 24.24
CA VAL A 42 -8.43 -4.00 23.62
C VAL A 42 -8.63 -2.77 22.74
N TYR A 43 -9.83 -2.56 22.19
CA TYR A 43 -10.19 -1.34 21.46
C TYR A 43 -10.28 -0.08 22.35
N LEU A 44 -10.46 -0.22 23.67
CA LEU A 44 -10.48 0.88 24.65
C LEU A 44 -9.09 1.17 25.22
N ASN A 45 -8.23 0.17 25.34
CA ASN A 45 -6.88 0.32 25.89
C ASN A 45 -5.92 -0.73 25.31
N PRO A 46 -4.87 -0.35 24.55
CA PRO A 46 -4.44 1.01 24.23
C PRO A 46 -5.15 1.61 23.00
N GLY A 47 -5.34 2.93 22.99
CA GLY A 47 -6.01 3.71 21.93
C GLY A 47 -5.24 3.80 20.60
N VAL A 48 -4.79 2.67 20.05
CA VAL A 48 -4.17 2.56 18.72
C VAL A 48 -5.21 2.89 17.64
N ILE A 49 -6.45 2.45 17.82
CA ILE A 49 -7.60 2.77 16.98
C ILE A 49 -8.28 4.04 17.53
N SER A 50 -7.91 5.18 16.95
CA SER A 50 -8.50 6.47 17.33
C SER A 50 -9.86 6.69 16.66
N LYS A 51 -10.75 7.49 17.26
CA LYS A 51 -11.98 7.98 16.60
C LYS A 51 -11.71 8.59 15.22
N LYS A 52 -10.57 9.27 15.07
CA LYS A 52 -10.11 9.84 13.79
C LYS A 52 -9.78 8.77 12.74
N PHE A 53 -9.19 7.65 13.17
CA PHE A 53 -8.90 6.52 12.31
C PHE A 53 -10.18 5.88 11.79
N VAL A 54 -11.15 5.61 12.69
CA VAL A 54 -12.43 4.99 12.31
C VAL A 54 -13.20 5.87 11.33
N ALA A 55 -13.25 7.19 11.58
CA ALA A 55 -13.89 8.12 10.66
C ALA A 55 -13.22 8.13 9.27
N ALA A 56 -11.88 8.22 9.22
CA ALA A 56 -11.15 8.21 7.96
C ALA A 56 -11.27 6.88 7.21
N PHE A 57 -11.28 5.75 7.94
CA PHE A 57 -11.49 4.43 7.35
C PHE A 57 -12.92 4.24 6.82
N GLY A 58 -13.93 4.74 7.55
CA GLY A 58 -15.31 4.75 7.07
C GLY A 58 -15.47 5.54 5.76
N VAL A 59 -14.87 6.73 5.68
CA VAL A 59 -14.82 7.51 4.44
C VAL A 59 -14.10 6.75 3.32
N ASN A 60 -13.02 6.03 3.64
CA ASN A 60 -12.32 5.20 2.66
C ASN A 60 -13.22 4.10 2.08
N LEU A 61 -13.99 3.42 2.93
CA LEU A 61 -14.93 2.38 2.49
C LEU A 61 -16.03 2.95 1.60
N VAL A 62 -16.59 4.13 1.94
CA VAL A 62 -17.58 4.82 1.11
C VAL A 62 -17.01 5.15 -0.27
N PHE A 63 -15.80 5.71 -0.34
CA PHE A 63 -15.15 5.98 -1.62
C PHE A 63 -14.86 4.71 -2.42
N ASN A 64 -14.52 3.60 -1.76
CA ASN A 64 -14.28 2.33 -2.46
C ASN A 64 -15.58 1.82 -3.12
N VAL A 65 -16.68 1.81 -2.36
CA VAL A 65 -17.99 1.39 -2.88
C VAL A 65 -18.46 2.33 -4.00
N ALA A 66 -18.37 3.65 -3.78
CA ALA A 66 -18.74 4.64 -4.79
C ALA A 66 -17.91 4.47 -6.07
N TRP A 67 -16.60 4.22 -5.95
CA TRP A 67 -15.72 3.96 -7.09
C TRP A 67 -16.21 2.77 -7.92
N VAL A 68 -16.55 1.64 -7.27
CA VAL A 68 -17.06 0.44 -7.98
C VAL A 68 -18.33 0.78 -8.76
N PHE A 69 -19.28 1.50 -8.16
CA PHE A 69 -20.50 1.91 -8.87
C PHE A 69 -20.20 2.83 -10.05
N THR A 70 -19.41 3.89 -9.86
CA THR A 70 -19.08 4.81 -10.95
C THR A 70 -18.34 4.13 -12.10
N TRP A 71 -17.48 3.16 -11.80
CA TRP A 71 -16.81 2.35 -12.82
C TRP A 71 -17.80 1.48 -13.60
N ASN A 72 -18.76 0.84 -12.91
CA ASN A 72 -19.78 0.01 -13.56
C ASN A 72 -20.74 0.82 -14.45
N TYR A 73 -20.99 2.09 -14.13
CA TYR A 73 -21.76 3.01 -14.97
C TYR A 73 -20.92 3.73 -16.03
N GLU A 74 -19.67 3.31 -16.25
CA GLU A 74 -18.75 3.90 -17.25
C GLU A 74 -18.49 5.40 -17.08
N LEU A 75 -18.68 5.92 -15.85
CA LEU A 75 -18.39 7.31 -15.49
C LEU A 75 -16.88 7.48 -15.21
N PHE A 76 -16.04 7.30 -16.23
CA PHE A 76 -14.58 7.15 -16.08
C PHE A 76 -13.89 8.33 -15.37
N ILE A 77 -14.32 9.57 -15.64
CA ILE A 77 -13.75 10.76 -14.97
C ILE A 77 -14.06 10.75 -13.48
N TRP A 78 -15.31 10.44 -13.11
CA TRP A 78 -15.73 10.38 -11.71
C TRP A 78 -15.10 9.20 -10.98
N ALA A 79 -14.94 8.06 -11.66
CA ALA A 79 -14.21 6.92 -11.13
C ALA A 79 -12.76 7.30 -10.81
N GLU A 80 -12.07 8.01 -11.71
CA GLU A 80 -10.70 8.47 -11.45
C GLU A 80 -10.61 9.38 -10.21
N VAL A 81 -11.49 10.38 -10.11
CA VAL A 81 -11.53 11.30 -8.95
C VAL A 81 -11.74 10.53 -7.65
N LEU A 82 -12.68 9.57 -7.63
CA LEU A 82 -12.94 8.75 -6.46
C LEU A 82 -11.75 7.86 -6.10
N LEU A 83 -11.01 7.35 -7.08
CA LEU A 83 -9.83 6.53 -6.83
C LEU A 83 -8.66 7.34 -6.26
N ILE A 84 -8.47 8.58 -6.73
CA ILE A 84 -7.49 9.51 -6.13
C ILE A 84 -7.87 9.82 -4.68
N LEU A 85 -9.14 10.15 -4.42
CA LEU A 85 -9.64 10.40 -3.06
C LEU A 85 -9.48 9.16 -2.16
N LEU A 86 -9.70 7.96 -2.71
CA LEU A 86 -9.46 6.69 -2.02
C LEU A 86 -7.98 6.52 -1.65
N ALA A 87 -7.07 6.79 -2.58
CA ALA A 87 -5.62 6.71 -2.35
C ALA A 87 -5.17 7.70 -1.26
N VAL A 88 -5.62 8.97 -1.35
CA VAL A 88 -5.33 10.00 -0.34
C VAL A 88 -5.85 9.60 1.02
N THR A 89 -7.09 9.13 1.10
CA THR A 89 -7.69 8.70 2.38
C THR A 89 -6.95 7.49 2.95
N ASN A 90 -6.49 6.55 2.13
CA ASN A 90 -5.66 5.42 2.57
C ASN A 90 -4.30 5.86 3.13
N CYS A 91 -3.67 6.88 2.54
CA CYS A 91 -2.46 7.47 3.08
C CYS A 91 -2.72 8.10 4.46
N ILE A 92 -3.84 8.80 4.64
CA ILE A 92 -4.23 9.40 5.93
C ILE A 92 -4.45 8.31 6.98
N VAL A 93 -5.19 7.25 6.65
CA VAL A 93 -5.43 6.11 7.56
C VAL A 93 -4.11 5.46 7.98
N THR A 94 -3.21 5.21 7.03
CA THR A 94 -1.87 4.67 7.28
C THR A 94 -1.03 5.59 8.18
N ALA A 95 -1.10 6.91 7.97
CA ALA A 95 -0.38 7.88 8.79
C ALA A 95 -0.91 7.92 10.23
N LEU A 96 -2.24 7.86 10.40
CA LEU A 96 -2.88 7.86 11.72
C LEU A 96 -2.50 6.61 12.54
N ILE A 97 -2.59 5.42 11.95
CA ILE A 97 -2.22 4.17 12.65
C ILE A 97 -0.72 4.15 12.99
N SER A 98 0.13 4.60 12.07
CA SER A 98 1.59 4.67 12.30
C SER A 98 1.94 5.64 13.43
N ARG A 99 1.27 6.82 13.47
CA ARG A 99 1.47 7.80 14.55
C ARG A 99 1.01 7.27 15.90
N ASN A 100 -0.16 6.63 15.97
CA ASN A 100 -0.69 6.09 17.22
C ASN A 100 0.18 4.95 17.75
N LEU A 101 0.66 4.10 16.85
CA LEU A 101 1.55 3.00 17.20
C LEU A 101 2.91 3.51 17.71
N ALA A 102 3.50 4.51 17.04
CA ALA A 102 4.74 5.15 17.50
C ALA A 102 4.59 5.77 18.90
N LYS A 103 3.43 6.36 19.22
CA LYS A 103 3.14 6.94 20.54
C LYS A 103 3.03 5.89 21.65
N HIS A 104 2.44 4.74 21.36
CA HIS A 104 2.16 3.70 22.35
C HIS A 104 3.17 2.54 22.36
N ASN A 105 4.18 2.60 21.48
CA ASN A 105 5.15 1.53 21.24
C ASN A 105 5.81 0.99 22.51
N HIS A 106 6.33 1.89 23.37
CA HIS A 106 7.08 1.50 24.57
C HIS A 106 6.23 0.74 25.61
N ARG A 107 4.94 1.10 25.75
CA ARG A 107 4.02 0.45 26.70
C ARG A 107 3.52 -0.88 26.14
N LEU A 108 3.16 -0.90 24.86
CA LEU A 108 2.64 -2.09 24.18
C LEU A 108 3.67 -3.22 24.08
N GLN A 109 4.92 -2.91 23.72
CA GLN A 109 5.98 -3.92 23.63
C GLN A 109 6.31 -4.55 24.99
N LYS A 110 6.19 -3.81 26.09
CA LYS A 110 6.47 -4.30 27.44
C LYS A 110 5.35 -5.13 28.03
N VAL A 111 4.10 -4.69 27.87
CA VAL A 111 2.93 -5.33 28.50
C VAL A 111 2.47 -6.54 27.70
N ASN A 112 2.37 -6.42 26.37
CA ASN A 112 1.81 -7.49 25.55
C ASN A 112 2.40 -7.51 24.12
N PRO A 113 3.59 -8.11 23.92
CA PRO A 113 4.33 -8.04 22.65
C PRO A 113 3.59 -8.71 21.49
N LYS A 114 2.78 -9.74 21.74
CA LYS A 114 1.97 -10.41 20.71
C LYS A 114 0.93 -9.47 20.09
N ILE A 115 0.26 -8.68 20.93
CA ILE A 115 -0.74 -7.70 20.50
C ILE A 115 -0.08 -6.56 19.71
N TYR A 116 1.08 -6.08 20.18
CA TYR A 116 1.87 -5.09 19.45
C TYR A 116 2.18 -5.54 18.01
N TRP A 117 2.73 -6.74 17.84
CA TRP A 117 3.07 -7.25 16.51
C TRP A 117 1.85 -7.51 15.64
N SER A 118 0.70 -7.83 16.25
CA SER A 118 -0.57 -7.94 15.51
C SER A 118 -0.97 -6.59 14.90
N TYR A 119 -0.86 -5.48 15.65
CA TYR A 119 -1.11 -4.14 15.10
C TYR A 119 -0.11 -3.72 14.02
N VAL A 120 1.16 -4.12 14.14
CA VAL A 120 2.18 -3.87 13.10
C VAL A 120 1.85 -4.66 11.83
N ILE A 121 1.67 -5.98 11.94
CA ILE A 121 1.58 -6.90 10.80
C ILE A 121 0.20 -6.87 10.13
N MET A 122 -0.88 -6.78 10.91
CA MET A 122 -2.23 -6.78 10.34
C MET A 122 -2.71 -5.36 10.07
N GLY A 123 -2.59 -4.49 11.07
CA GLY A 123 -3.02 -3.10 10.97
C GLY A 123 -2.14 -2.31 10.00
N GLN A 124 -0.91 -1.99 10.41
CA GLN A 124 -0.06 -1.06 9.69
C GLN A 124 0.36 -1.57 8.30
N PHE A 125 0.88 -2.79 8.23
CA PHE A 125 1.31 -3.43 6.98
C PHE A 125 0.17 -3.64 5.98
N GLY A 126 -1.00 -4.06 6.46
CA GLY A 126 -2.18 -4.20 5.62
C GLY A 126 -2.57 -2.86 4.98
N HIS A 127 -2.63 -1.78 5.77
CA HIS A 127 -2.97 -0.45 5.29
C HIS A 127 -1.93 0.12 4.33
N GLN A 128 -0.63 -0.08 4.60
CA GLN A 128 0.46 0.32 3.71
C GLN A 128 0.39 -0.37 2.35
N LEU A 129 0.15 -1.69 2.32
CA LEU A 129 -0.02 -2.44 1.07
C LEU A 129 -1.19 -1.89 0.25
N TYR A 130 -2.27 -1.57 0.94
CA TYR A 130 -3.49 -1.09 0.30
C TYR A 130 -3.36 0.35 -0.22
N ALA A 131 -2.66 1.22 0.52
CA ALA A 131 -2.29 2.55 0.04
C ALA A 131 -1.43 2.44 -1.22
N THR A 132 -0.41 1.58 -1.20
CA THR A 132 0.48 1.33 -2.35
C THR A 132 -0.33 0.90 -3.58
N TRP A 133 -1.23 -0.07 -3.40
CA TRP A 133 -2.08 -0.55 -4.48
C TRP A 133 -3.03 0.52 -5.01
N SER A 134 -3.63 1.33 -4.12
CA SER A 134 -4.57 2.39 -4.52
C SER A 134 -3.87 3.50 -5.32
N ILE A 135 -2.64 3.85 -4.95
CA ILE A 135 -1.83 4.83 -5.69
C ILE A 135 -1.48 4.30 -7.07
N ILE A 136 -1.01 3.05 -7.16
CA ILE A 136 -0.72 2.41 -8.45
C ILE A 136 -1.99 2.40 -9.31
N ALA A 137 -3.12 1.95 -8.76
CA ALA A 137 -4.38 1.88 -9.48
C ALA A 137 -4.83 3.26 -9.98
N ALA A 138 -4.72 4.32 -9.17
CA ALA A 138 -5.04 5.69 -9.61
C ALA A 138 -4.16 6.13 -10.78
N ILE A 139 -2.84 5.93 -10.70
CA ILE A 139 -1.91 6.29 -11.78
C ILE A 139 -2.28 5.55 -13.09
N PHE A 140 -2.56 4.25 -13.02
CA PHE A 140 -2.96 3.47 -14.19
C PHE A 140 -4.34 3.85 -14.74
N GLN A 141 -5.28 4.20 -13.86
CA GLN A 141 -6.65 4.49 -14.26
C GLN A 141 -6.75 5.80 -15.06
N LEU A 142 -5.79 6.72 -14.91
CA LEU A 142 -5.67 7.94 -15.74
C LEU A 142 -5.63 7.67 -17.25
N ILE A 143 -5.15 6.49 -17.70
CA ILE A 143 -5.07 6.14 -19.12
C ILE A 143 -6.47 6.13 -19.77
N VAL A 144 -7.48 5.60 -19.06
CA VAL A 144 -8.82 5.38 -19.60
C VAL A 144 -9.52 6.70 -19.94
N PRO A 145 -9.74 7.64 -19.00
CA PRO A 145 -10.36 8.91 -19.34
C PRO A 145 -9.50 9.73 -20.31
N ALA A 146 -8.17 9.66 -20.22
CA ALA A 146 -7.25 10.33 -21.15
C ALA A 146 -7.47 9.89 -22.61
N HIS A 147 -7.58 8.58 -22.85
CA HIS A 147 -7.83 8.05 -24.18
C HIS A 147 -9.26 8.34 -24.66
N TYR A 148 -10.27 8.08 -23.83
CA TYR A 148 -11.67 8.18 -24.23
C TYR A 148 -12.12 9.62 -24.52
N TRP A 149 -11.66 10.60 -23.73
CA TRP A 149 -12.13 11.99 -23.84
C TRP A 149 -11.20 12.90 -24.62
N TRP A 150 -9.88 12.70 -24.50
CA TRP A 150 -8.89 13.52 -25.19
C TRP A 150 -8.30 12.87 -26.43
N GLY A 151 -8.66 11.62 -26.75
CA GLY A 151 -8.22 10.92 -27.96
C GLY A 151 -6.71 10.69 -28.02
N ILE A 152 -6.01 10.74 -26.88
CA ILE A 152 -4.56 10.56 -26.82
C ILE A 152 -4.24 9.09 -27.12
N ASP A 153 -3.19 8.86 -27.89
CA ASP A 153 -2.76 7.53 -28.25
C ASP A 153 -2.36 6.68 -27.02
N MET A 154 -2.77 5.42 -27.02
CA MET A 154 -2.59 4.47 -25.92
C MET A 154 -1.11 4.17 -25.66
N GLU A 155 -0.28 4.21 -26.70
CA GLU A 155 1.17 3.99 -26.56
C GLU A 155 1.81 5.12 -25.74
N ILE A 156 1.50 6.37 -26.09
CA ILE A 156 1.99 7.57 -25.39
C ILE A 156 1.53 7.56 -23.93
N LEU A 157 0.24 7.27 -23.68
CA LEU A 157 -0.32 7.21 -22.34
C LEU A 157 0.31 6.10 -21.48
N SER A 158 0.59 4.95 -22.07
CA SER A 158 1.23 3.84 -21.37
C SER A 158 2.65 4.21 -20.92
N ILE A 159 3.43 4.83 -21.80
CA ILE A 159 4.79 5.29 -21.48
C ILE A 159 4.75 6.37 -20.39
N ALA A 160 3.87 7.37 -20.53
CA ALA A 160 3.72 8.45 -19.55
C ALA A 160 3.31 7.92 -18.17
N THR A 161 2.41 6.93 -18.12
CA THR A 161 1.97 6.29 -16.88
C THR A 161 3.10 5.56 -16.17
N ILE A 162 3.88 4.77 -16.91
CA ILE A 162 5.03 4.04 -16.38
C ILE A 162 6.12 5.02 -15.90
N ALA A 163 6.38 6.10 -16.65
CA ALA A 163 7.33 7.14 -16.24
C ALA A 163 6.87 7.85 -14.95
N THR A 164 5.58 8.17 -14.85
CA THR A 164 4.98 8.77 -13.64
C THR A 164 5.12 7.85 -12.44
N LEU A 165 4.86 6.54 -12.63
CA LEU A 165 5.03 5.55 -11.58
C LEU A 165 6.48 5.48 -11.07
N LEU A 166 7.47 5.56 -11.96
CA LEU A 166 8.88 5.59 -11.58
C LEU A 166 9.21 6.81 -10.69
N VAL A 167 8.71 7.99 -11.07
CA VAL A 167 8.88 9.21 -10.26
C VAL A 167 8.25 9.05 -8.89
N VAL A 168 7.02 8.54 -8.83
CA VAL A 168 6.30 8.31 -7.56
C VAL A 168 7.05 7.30 -6.69
N LEU A 169 7.62 6.24 -7.27
CA LEU A 169 8.42 5.25 -6.54
C LEU A 169 9.67 5.89 -5.90
N CYS A 170 10.39 6.74 -6.64
CA CYS A 170 11.55 7.45 -6.12
C CYS A 170 11.16 8.40 -4.98
N LEU A 171 10.11 9.20 -5.15
CA LEU A 171 9.59 10.10 -4.13
C LEU A 171 9.13 9.33 -2.88
N TRP A 172 8.48 8.18 -3.07
CA TRP A 172 8.07 7.29 -1.98
C TRP A 172 9.28 6.79 -1.19
N PHE A 173 10.32 6.30 -1.87
CA PHE A 173 11.55 5.85 -1.22
C PHE A 173 12.21 6.97 -0.42
N MET A 174 12.32 8.17 -1.01
CA MET A 174 12.85 9.35 -0.31
C MET A 174 12.05 9.68 0.95
N ALA A 175 10.71 9.68 0.88
CA ALA A 175 9.84 9.92 2.04
C ALA A 175 9.97 8.81 3.10
N ASP A 176 10.15 7.56 2.65
CA ASP A 176 10.25 6.38 3.52
C ASP A 176 11.55 6.32 4.33
N ILE A 177 12.67 6.76 3.75
CA ILE A 177 13.96 6.82 4.46
C ILE A 177 14.13 8.11 5.28
N SER A 178 13.36 9.16 5.01
CA SER A 178 13.46 10.46 5.70
C SER A 178 12.38 10.61 6.78
N ILE A 179 11.18 11.02 6.39
CA ILE A 179 10.09 11.43 7.28
C ILE A 179 9.50 10.20 7.99
N TRP A 180 9.18 9.17 7.21
CA TRP A 180 8.45 8.01 7.72
C TRP A 180 9.33 7.03 8.49
N TYR A 181 10.65 7.09 8.31
CA TYR A 181 11.59 6.24 9.05
C TYR A 181 11.47 6.36 10.58
N THR A 182 10.98 7.51 11.05
CA THR A 182 10.72 7.75 12.48
C THR A 182 9.46 7.03 12.96
N TYR A 183 8.39 7.01 12.16
CA TYR A 183 7.08 6.50 12.56
C TYR A 183 6.85 5.02 12.19
N GLN A 184 7.46 4.56 11.11
CA GLN A 184 7.25 3.22 10.55
C GLN A 184 8.56 2.59 10.08
N PRO A 185 9.55 2.39 10.98
CA PRO A 185 10.85 1.86 10.59
C PRO A 185 10.74 0.49 9.90
N TYR A 186 9.86 -0.39 10.37
CA TYR A 186 9.67 -1.75 9.85
C TYR A 186 8.85 -1.85 8.56
N SER A 187 8.51 -0.72 7.93
CA SER A 187 7.76 -0.69 6.68
C SER A 187 8.61 -1.25 5.53
N ILE A 188 8.39 -2.52 5.18
CA ILE A 188 8.96 -3.18 3.99
C ILE A 188 7.89 -3.62 2.99
N ILE A 189 6.63 -3.63 3.42
CA ILE A 189 5.51 -4.19 2.67
C ILE A 189 5.21 -3.46 1.36
N PRO A 190 5.30 -2.11 1.24
CA PRO A 190 5.11 -1.44 -0.04
C PRO A 190 6.02 -1.99 -1.15
N TYR A 191 7.31 -2.22 -0.83
CA TYR A 191 8.28 -2.74 -1.78
C TYR A 191 7.96 -4.18 -2.19
N LEU A 192 7.57 -5.04 -1.23
CA LEU A 192 7.15 -6.41 -1.51
C LEU A 192 5.87 -6.44 -2.38
N GLY A 193 4.93 -5.54 -2.11
CA GLY A 193 3.71 -5.39 -2.89
C GLY A 193 3.99 -5.02 -4.35
N ILE A 194 4.95 -4.11 -4.59
CA ILE A 194 5.39 -3.73 -5.93
C ILE A 194 6.09 -4.90 -6.62
N LEU A 195 7.03 -5.60 -5.96
CA LEU A 195 7.70 -6.76 -6.54
C LEU A 195 6.69 -7.82 -6.99
N TRP A 196 5.74 -8.14 -6.12
CA TRP A 196 4.71 -9.13 -6.40
C TRP A 196 3.74 -8.70 -7.50
N GLY A 197 3.28 -7.44 -7.47
CA GLY A 197 2.34 -6.94 -8.46
C GLY A 197 2.96 -6.85 -9.85
N PHE A 198 4.15 -6.28 -9.96
CA PHE A 198 4.81 -6.07 -11.25
C PHE A 198 5.48 -7.32 -11.80
N SER A 199 5.88 -8.29 -10.97
CA SER A 199 6.36 -9.59 -11.48
C SER A 199 5.26 -10.33 -12.25
N GLY A 200 4.03 -10.31 -11.74
CA GLY A 200 2.88 -10.90 -12.44
C GLY A 200 2.55 -10.20 -13.77
N VAL A 201 2.73 -8.88 -13.83
CA VAL A 201 2.58 -8.11 -15.09
C VAL A 201 3.71 -8.46 -16.06
N LEU A 202 4.94 -8.56 -15.58
CA LEU A 202 6.11 -8.89 -16.40
C LEU A 202 5.96 -10.28 -17.02
N ASP A 203 5.56 -11.28 -16.25
CA ASP A 203 5.37 -12.66 -16.72
C ASP A 203 4.35 -12.74 -17.87
N ARG A 204 3.20 -12.06 -17.70
CA ARG A 204 2.19 -12.01 -18.76
C ARG A 204 2.65 -11.24 -20.00
N THR A 205 3.36 -10.14 -19.80
CA THR A 205 3.80 -9.28 -20.91
C THR A 205 5.00 -9.87 -21.65
N ALA A 206 5.83 -10.68 -20.99
CA ALA A 206 6.98 -11.38 -21.58
C ALA A 206 6.54 -12.34 -22.69
N SER A 207 5.36 -12.96 -22.58
CA SER A 207 4.79 -13.78 -23.65
C SER A 207 4.50 -13.00 -24.95
N GLN A 208 4.50 -11.65 -24.90
CA GLN A 208 4.23 -10.74 -26.02
C GLN A 208 5.43 -9.83 -26.36
N LEU A 209 6.65 -10.28 -26.04
CA LEU A 209 7.92 -9.54 -26.18
C LEU A 209 8.10 -8.81 -27.53
N ILE A 210 7.66 -9.41 -28.64
CA ILE A 210 7.82 -8.85 -30.00
C ILE A 210 7.05 -7.52 -30.17
N ARG A 211 5.95 -7.33 -29.45
CA ARG A 211 5.07 -6.14 -29.60
C ARG A 211 5.35 -5.05 -28.57
N ASN A 212 5.78 -5.42 -27.35
CA ASN A 212 5.81 -4.52 -26.20
C ASN A 212 7.20 -4.41 -25.55
N GLN A 213 8.27 -4.46 -26.35
CA GLN A 213 9.64 -4.52 -25.85
C GLN A 213 9.97 -3.36 -24.90
N ALA A 214 9.59 -2.12 -25.24
CA ALA A 214 9.81 -0.95 -24.38
C ALA A 214 9.13 -1.10 -23.01
N VAL A 215 7.86 -1.50 -22.98
CA VAL A 215 7.08 -1.67 -21.73
C VAL A 215 7.71 -2.74 -20.83
N VAL A 216 8.12 -3.87 -21.40
CA VAL A 216 8.80 -4.95 -20.67
C VAL A 216 10.11 -4.46 -20.06
N THR A 217 10.92 -3.71 -20.82
CA THR A 217 12.18 -3.14 -20.33
C THR A 217 11.95 -2.16 -19.17
N PHE A 218 10.95 -1.27 -19.29
CA PHE A 218 10.62 -0.31 -18.24
C PHE A 218 10.11 -0.97 -16.95
N ILE A 219 9.25 -1.99 -17.08
CA ILE A 219 8.78 -2.76 -15.91
C ILE A 219 9.95 -3.49 -15.24
N GLY A 220 10.83 -4.11 -16.03
CA GLY A 220 12.06 -4.74 -15.53
C GLY A 220 12.94 -3.74 -14.77
N PHE A 221 13.10 -2.53 -15.28
CA PHE A 221 13.83 -1.46 -14.62
C PHE A 221 13.20 -1.05 -13.28
N ILE A 222 11.87 -0.87 -13.24
CA ILE A 222 11.14 -0.57 -11.99
C ILE A 222 11.36 -1.67 -10.95
N LEU A 223 11.29 -2.96 -11.36
CA LEU A 223 11.52 -4.09 -10.46
C LEU A 223 12.95 -4.12 -9.93
N ALA A 224 13.94 -3.90 -10.79
CA ALA A 224 15.35 -3.84 -10.39
C ALA A 224 15.60 -2.70 -9.39
N LEU A 225 15.08 -1.51 -9.69
CA LEU A 225 15.21 -0.34 -8.82
C LEU A 225 14.53 -0.56 -7.46
N ASN A 226 13.30 -1.07 -7.47
CA ASN A 226 12.53 -1.37 -6.26
C ASN A 226 13.22 -2.46 -5.40
N THR A 227 13.90 -3.42 -6.03
CA THR A 227 14.74 -4.41 -5.32
C THR A 227 15.91 -3.72 -4.63
N GLY A 228 16.60 -2.80 -5.31
CA GLY A 228 17.68 -1.99 -4.71
C GLY A 228 17.19 -1.19 -3.50
N PHE A 229 16.04 -0.52 -3.61
CA PHE A 229 15.42 0.21 -2.50
C PHE A 229 15.08 -0.69 -1.31
N LEU A 230 14.54 -1.88 -1.56
CA LEU A 230 14.25 -2.86 -0.52
C LEU A 230 15.54 -3.30 0.22
N LEU A 231 16.61 -3.60 -0.51
CA LEU A 231 17.89 -4.00 0.09
C LEU A 231 18.48 -2.89 0.97
N ILE A 232 18.45 -1.64 0.49
CA ILE A 232 18.89 -0.48 1.28
C ILE A 232 18.04 -0.35 2.56
N LYS A 233 16.71 -0.48 2.46
CA LYS A 233 15.81 -0.40 3.61
C LYS A 233 16.11 -1.50 4.64
N ILE A 234 16.34 -2.74 4.19
CA ILE A 234 16.72 -3.86 5.07
C ILE A 234 18.05 -3.57 5.76
N ALA A 235 19.06 -3.07 5.04
CA ALA A 235 20.35 -2.72 5.62
C ALA A 235 20.23 -1.63 6.71
N LEU A 236 19.42 -0.59 6.46
CA LEU A 236 19.12 0.45 7.45
C LEU A 236 18.40 -0.11 8.68
N LEU A 237 17.44 -1.01 8.48
CA LEU A 237 16.72 -1.68 9.57
C LEU A 237 17.65 -2.52 10.44
N VAL A 238 18.51 -3.34 9.84
CA VAL A 238 19.51 -4.14 10.55
C VAL A 238 20.46 -3.24 11.35
N ASN A 239 20.94 -2.14 10.76
CA ASN A 239 21.80 -1.18 11.46
C ASN A 239 21.09 -0.54 12.66
N ARG A 240 19.80 -0.21 12.52
CA ARG A 240 18.99 0.34 13.61
C ARG A 240 18.85 -0.65 14.77
N GLU A 241 18.53 -1.91 14.49
CA GLU A 241 18.37 -2.92 15.54
C GLU A 241 19.70 -3.22 16.23
N LYS A 242 20.82 -3.29 15.48
CA LYS A 242 22.15 -3.38 16.10
C LYS A 242 22.39 -2.24 17.08
N LYS A 243 22.17 -0.98 16.67
CA LYS A 243 22.33 0.20 17.56
C LYS A 243 21.41 0.17 18.77
N ARG A 244 20.19 -0.36 18.61
CA ARG A 244 19.22 -0.52 19.72
C ARG A 244 19.70 -1.56 20.74
N LEU A 245 20.20 -2.70 20.28
CA LEU A 245 20.74 -3.76 21.14
C LEU A 245 21.99 -3.29 21.90
N PHE A 246 22.92 -2.62 21.22
CA PHE A 246 24.10 -2.04 21.87
C PHE A 246 23.74 -1.06 22.99
N ARG A 247 22.78 -0.16 22.76
CA ARG A 247 22.31 0.79 23.77
C ARG A 247 21.62 0.10 24.95
N SER A 248 20.86 -0.97 24.69
CA SER A 248 20.22 -1.75 25.75
C SER A 248 21.25 -2.39 26.67
N ASN A 249 22.31 -2.98 26.12
CA ASN A 249 23.33 -3.68 26.92
C ASN A 249 24.14 -2.73 27.82
N GLN A 250 24.31 -1.46 27.45
CA GLN A 250 25.02 -0.48 28.30
C GLN A 250 24.22 0.02 29.52
N ILE A 251 22.90 -0.22 29.59
CA ILE A 251 22.08 0.20 30.72
C ILE A 251 22.12 -0.83 31.87
N TYR A 252 22.67 -2.03 31.61
CA TYR A 252 22.76 -3.13 32.58
C TYR A 252 24.17 -3.33 33.18
N TYR A 253 25.10 -2.40 32.91
CA TYR A 253 26.42 -2.31 33.54
C TYR A 253 26.55 -0.96 34.25
#